data_AF-A0AAV6H6J3-F1
#
_entry.id   AF-A0AAV6H6J3-F1
#
_cell.length_a   1.000
_cell.length_b   1.000
_cell.length_c   1.000
_cell.angle_alpha   90.00
_cell.angle_beta   90.00
_cell.angle_gamma   90.00
#
_symmetry.space_group_name_H-M   'P 1'
#
loop_
_entity.id
_entity.type
_entity.pdbx_description
1 polymer ?
#
loop_
_entity_poly.entity_id
_entity_poly.type
_entity_poly.pdbx_seq_one_letter_code
_entity_poly.pdbx_strand_id
1 'polypeptide(L)'
;MQMEQLRAELESSKTEEAVLQERLRSLEAEWTVRLEEAERREEEWRMSAKEREQREEEWRRRVGAAEERAEDLRRSREEQEEEVQERDERERNGEMEDKENRNAQTISLLEERLQEMERERDGLRERLKDMQTELKDKASPTSQSPTHSKQGSSPEAVASLRASLTRAQQEVVSRDDIIAALSRDLSQAHARMSDMTGELSEEQKAELERHRVLVVEQRVELSALTQRLAMMSQLVEQKDKELKDTKLTLRQSIEDNQKERVKELEYPSLELSSHNPKHTQEVAVSDLSEQGLKCRGHRHEEVMRLQQEALSELRSRMRALELNWPIKLLSQHQDPPQKKPMQNSQRAVGQKRMIASMCGFPLSSAVLSEASLERTARLDMTDALELSEQTYLDLARALCEALELSEGQLPGCAPLRHLSPGERERLASLRERDLELLRSRLALTNSQGQRTLLQLQESQRELYTLRAGQAEMQQLRSRLESVCVELQKEREETALLREALEHTHTHTHTRLEHTHAQSRQRNAKQSSAQQKVVFVGRPERRRVPHNCGQKAEHEERLSIERSSLQEKLRKRDYEVETLKKHLREREEELTHVTSQLTCMTSQTPPPETTPTETDH
;
A
#
# COMPACT_ATOMS: atom_id res chain seq x y z
N MET A 1 -80.64 14.33 31.33
CA MET A 1 -80.31 13.05 30.68
C MET A 1 -79.75 13.25 29.27
N GLN A 2 -80.55 13.37 28.20
CA GLN A 2 -80.02 13.45 26.82
C GLN A 2 -79.13 14.70 26.55
N MET A 3 -79.52 15.87 27.07
CA MET A 3 -78.71 17.10 26.94
C MET A 3 -77.39 17.05 27.72
N GLU A 4 -77.30 16.26 28.79
CA GLU A 4 -76.08 16.10 29.57
C GLU A 4 -75.11 15.13 28.89
N GLN A 5 -75.64 14.07 28.26
CA GLN A 5 -74.86 13.15 27.44
C GLN A 5 -74.21 13.87 26.24
N LEU A 6 -74.99 14.67 25.50
CA LEU A 6 -74.46 15.46 24.39
C LEU A 6 -73.40 16.49 24.82
N ARG A 7 -73.53 17.05 26.04
CA ARG A 7 -72.50 17.93 26.60
C ARG A 7 -71.23 17.16 26.95
N ALA A 8 -71.35 15.98 27.56
CA ALA A 8 -70.19 15.15 27.88
C ALA A 8 -69.46 14.67 26.61
N GLU A 9 -70.18 14.28 25.56
CA GLU A 9 -69.62 13.90 24.26
C GLU A 9 -68.91 15.08 23.58
N LEU A 10 -69.50 16.28 23.64
CA LEU A 10 -68.87 17.49 23.12
C LEU A 10 -67.58 17.84 23.87
N GLU A 11 -67.58 17.73 25.20
CA GLU A 11 -66.36 17.96 26.00
C GLU A 11 -65.29 16.88 25.74
N SER A 12 -65.67 15.60 25.59
CA SER A 12 -64.75 14.54 25.17
C SER A 12 -64.11 14.85 23.82
N SER A 13 -64.93 15.21 22.83
CA SER A 13 -64.46 15.57 21.50
C SER A 13 -63.51 16.77 21.51
N LYS A 14 -63.78 17.80 22.33
CA LYS A 14 -62.87 18.95 22.50
C LYS A 14 -61.55 18.55 23.13
N THR A 15 -61.56 17.66 24.12
CA THR A 15 -60.32 17.17 24.74
C THR A 15 -59.50 16.32 23.77
N GLU A 16 -60.14 15.49 22.96
CA GLU A 16 -59.49 14.70 21.91
C GLU A 16 -58.88 15.61 20.83
N GLU A 17 -59.61 16.65 20.41
CA GLU A 17 -59.12 17.65 19.47
C GLU A 17 -57.90 18.40 20.02
N ALA A 18 -57.94 18.83 21.30
CA ALA A 18 -56.82 19.49 21.94
C ALA A 18 -55.57 18.58 22.02
N VAL A 19 -55.74 17.28 22.32
CA VAL A 19 -54.65 16.31 22.33
C VAL A 19 -54.07 16.10 20.93
N LEU A 20 -54.90 16.04 19.90
CA LEU A 20 -54.43 15.91 18.51
C LEU A 20 -53.70 17.18 18.04
N GLN A 21 -54.18 18.37 18.40
CA GLN A 21 -53.50 19.63 18.11
C GLN A 21 -52.13 19.71 18.77
N GLU A 22 -52.00 19.29 20.03
CA GLU A 22 -50.71 19.26 20.71
C GLU A 22 -49.75 18.23 20.09
N ARG A 23 -50.26 17.07 19.68
CA ARG A 23 -49.47 16.08 18.94
C ARG A 23 -48.98 16.61 17.60
N LEU A 24 -49.83 17.31 16.85
CA LEU A 24 -49.43 17.94 15.59
C LEU A 24 -48.33 18.98 15.82
N ARG A 25 -48.48 19.85 16.83
CA ARG A 25 -47.45 20.82 17.20
C ARG A 25 -46.13 20.16 17.62
N SER A 26 -46.19 19.06 18.38
CA SER A 26 -44.99 18.32 18.76
C SER A 26 -44.29 17.70 17.54
N LEU A 27 -45.05 17.16 16.58
CA LEU A 27 -44.50 16.61 15.35
C LEU A 27 -43.92 17.71 14.46
N GLU A 28 -44.59 18.86 14.35
CA GLU A 28 -44.07 20.03 13.63
C GLU A 28 -42.73 20.49 14.22
N ALA A 29 -42.63 20.61 15.55
CA ALA A 29 -41.39 20.96 16.25
C ALA A 29 -40.29 19.90 16.09
N GLU A 30 -40.63 18.61 16.11
CA GLU A 30 -39.68 17.53 15.83
C GLU A 30 -39.15 17.61 14.39
N TRP A 31 -40.00 17.93 13.42
CA TRP A 31 -39.59 18.07 12.02
C TRP A 31 -38.71 19.30 11.79
N THR A 32 -38.98 20.42 12.44
CA THR A 32 -38.11 21.61 12.33
C THR A 32 -36.73 21.33 12.90
N VAL A 33 -36.63 20.70 14.07
CA VAL A 33 -35.34 20.32 14.67
C VAL A 33 -34.59 19.34 13.76
N ARG A 34 -35.28 18.34 13.19
CA ARG A 34 -34.65 17.41 12.24
C ARG A 34 -34.14 18.08 10.98
N LEU A 35 -34.84 19.11 10.48
CA LEU A 35 -34.42 19.88 9.32
C LEU A 35 -33.17 20.70 9.62
N GLU A 36 -33.17 21.44 10.73
CA GLU A 36 -32.00 22.22 11.19
C GLU A 36 -30.77 21.34 11.43
N GLU A 37 -30.95 20.17 12.05
CA GLU A 37 -29.85 19.22 12.22
C GLU A 37 -29.34 18.66 10.88
N ALA A 38 -30.22 18.48 9.89
CA ALA A 38 -29.82 18.02 8.56
C ALA A 38 -29.03 19.11 7.81
N GLU A 39 -29.48 20.36 7.87
CA GLU A 39 -28.77 21.51 7.30
C GLU A 39 -27.38 21.68 7.94
N ARG A 40 -27.30 21.58 9.27
CA ARG A 40 -26.03 21.63 10.01
C ARG A 40 -25.07 20.52 9.56
N ARG A 41 -25.58 19.29 9.41
CA ARG A 41 -24.77 18.17 8.89
C ARG A 41 -24.31 18.44 7.46
N GLU A 42 -25.18 18.96 6.61
CA GLU A 42 -24.80 19.31 5.22
C GLU A 42 -23.68 20.35 5.19
N GLU A 43 -23.75 21.38 6.03
CA GLU A 43 -22.71 22.39 6.18
C GLU A 43 -21.39 21.79 6.66
N GLU A 44 -21.43 20.92 7.68
CA GLU A 44 -20.24 20.20 8.15
C GLU A 44 -19.60 19.35 7.04
N TRP A 45 -20.41 18.64 6.25
CA TRP A 45 -19.93 17.88 5.09
C TRP A 45 -19.35 18.78 4.01
N ARG A 46 -19.98 19.93 3.74
CA ARG A 46 -19.52 20.92 2.77
C ARG A 46 -18.16 21.52 3.19
N MET A 47 -17.99 21.84 4.46
CA MET A 47 -16.72 22.32 5.01
C MET A 47 -15.64 21.24 4.97
N SER A 48 -15.98 20.01 5.39
CA SER A 48 -15.05 18.88 5.33
C SER A 48 -14.61 18.57 3.89
N ALA A 49 -15.51 18.73 2.91
CA ALA A 49 -15.18 18.57 1.49
C ALA A 49 -14.20 19.65 1.00
N LYS A 50 -14.45 20.93 1.34
CA LYS A 50 -13.55 22.04 1.00
C LYS A 50 -12.16 21.87 1.61
N GLU A 51 -12.07 21.43 2.86
CA GLU A 51 -10.78 21.15 3.50
C GLU A 51 -10.02 20.02 2.80
N ARG A 52 -10.73 18.97 2.34
CA ARG A 52 -10.09 17.89 1.58
C ARG A 52 -9.59 18.38 0.22
N GLU A 53 -10.36 19.18 -0.49
CA GLU A 53 -9.92 19.81 -1.75
C GLU A 53 -8.67 20.67 -1.53
N GLN A 54 -8.64 21.50 -0.49
CA GLN A 54 -7.47 22.33 -0.16
C GLN A 54 -6.23 21.47 0.14
N ARG A 55 -6.38 20.39 0.91
CA ARG A 55 -5.29 19.45 1.20
C ARG A 55 -4.80 18.75 -0.07
N GLU A 56 -5.70 18.38 -0.98
CA GLU A 56 -5.34 17.78 -2.27
C GLU A 56 -4.61 18.77 -3.18
N GLU A 57 -5.03 20.04 -3.23
CA GLU A 57 -4.35 21.09 -3.96
C GLU A 57 -2.96 21.40 -3.40
N GLU A 58 -2.82 21.46 -2.07
CA GLU A 58 -1.52 21.62 -1.41
C GLU A 58 -0.60 20.44 -1.70
N TRP A 59 -1.12 19.20 -1.63
CA TRP A 59 -0.37 18.01 -1.96
C TRP A 59 0.07 18.04 -3.43
N ARG A 60 -0.83 18.41 -4.36
CA ARG A 60 -0.52 18.56 -5.78
C ARG A 60 0.58 19.60 -6.03
N ARG A 61 0.52 20.75 -5.33
CA ARG A 61 1.59 21.77 -5.39
C ARG A 61 2.92 21.25 -4.88
N ARG A 62 2.91 20.49 -3.78
CA ARG A 62 4.13 19.88 -3.21
C ARG A 62 4.74 18.83 -4.13
N VAL A 63 3.91 18.00 -4.76
CA VAL A 63 4.35 16.99 -5.74
C VAL A 63 4.96 17.69 -6.96
N GLY A 64 4.28 18.69 -7.53
CA GLY A 64 4.83 19.44 -8.68
C GLY A 64 6.19 20.09 -8.37
N ALA A 65 6.34 20.70 -7.19
CA ALA A 65 7.64 21.27 -6.77
C ALA A 65 8.72 20.20 -6.52
N ALA A 66 8.34 18.97 -6.16
CA ALA A 66 9.28 17.86 -6.02
C ALA A 66 9.70 17.31 -7.39
N GLU A 67 8.77 17.21 -8.35
CA GLU A 67 9.03 16.82 -9.73
C GLU A 67 9.97 17.82 -10.42
N GLU A 68 9.73 19.13 -10.28
CA GLU A 68 10.61 20.16 -10.85
C GLU A 68 12.04 20.08 -10.29
N ARG A 69 12.19 19.90 -8.96
CA ARG A 69 13.50 19.68 -8.34
C ARG A 69 14.18 18.41 -8.83
N ALA A 70 13.42 17.34 -9.08
CA ALA A 70 13.97 16.10 -9.61
C ALA A 70 14.43 16.28 -11.06
N GLU A 71 13.70 17.04 -11.87
CA GLU A 71 14.11 17.40 -13.23
C GLU A 71 15.38 18.25 -13.24
N ASP A 72 15.49 19.25 -12.36
CA ASP A 72 16.69 20.09 -12.26
C ASP A 72 17.92 19.28 -11.84
N LEU A 73 17.77 18.36 -10.87
CA LEU A 73 18.84 17.42 -10.50
C LEU A 73 19.21 16.49 -11.66
N ARG A 74 18.24 16.07 -12.48
CA ARG A 74 18.48 15.24 -13.66
C ARG A 74 19.28 16.02 -14.71
N ARG A 75 18.90 17.27 -15.00
CA ARG A 75 19.63 18.16 -15.91
C ARG A 75 21.05 18.42 -15.42
N SER A 76 21.23 18.71 -14.13
CA SER A 76 22.56 18.94 -13.56
C SER A 76 23.46 17.70 -13.63
N ARG A 77 22.90 16.49 -13.51
CA ARG A 77 23.65 15.23 -13.72
C ARG A 77 24.02 15.04 -15.18
N GLU A 78 23.10 15.27 -16.10
CA GLU A 78 23.36 15.21 -17.55
C GLU A 78 24.49 16.19 -17.93
N GLU A 79 24.46 17.43 -17.43
CA GLU A 79 25.52 18.42 -17.63
C GLU A 79 26.88 17.97 -17.06
N GLN A 80 26.90 17.38 -15.85
CA GLN A 80 28.14 16.84 -15.28
C GLN A 80 28.69 15.66 -16.09
N GLU A 81 27.83 14.77 -16.58
CA GLU A 81 28.23 13.66 -17.42
C GLU A 81 28.80 14.15 -18.76
N GLU A 82 28.20 15.17 -19.37
CA GLU A 82 28.72 15.82 -20.58
C GLU A 82 30.07 16.49 -20.33
N GLU A 83 30.25 17.22 -19.22
CA GLU A 83 31.53 17.84 -18.87
C GLU A 83 32.65 16.81 -18.66
N VAL A 84 32.33 15.69 -18.00
CA VAL A 84 33.28 14.58 -17.81
C VAL A 84 33.63 13.94 -19.15
N GLN A 85 32.65 13.70 -20.01
CA GLN A 85 32.90 13.16 -21.35
C GLN A 85 33.78 14.10 -22.19
N GLU A 86 33.50 15.40 -22.17
CA GLU A 86 34.29 16.38 -22.91
C GLU A 86 35.72 16.46 -22.37
N ARG A 87 35.90 16.34 -21.06
CA ARG A 87 37.23 16.27 -20.44
C ARG A 87 37.99 15.03 -20.88
N ASP A 88 37.36 13.86 -20.83
CA ASP A 88 37.98 12.60 -21.27
C ASP A 88 38.36 12.65 -22.75
N GLU A 89 37.52 13.25 -23.59
CA GLU A 89 37.83 13.46 -25.02
C GLU A 89 39.02 14.42 -25.21
N ARG A 90 39.09 15.51 -24.46
CA ARG A 90 40.25 16.43 -24.49
C ARG A 90 41.53 15.74 -24.04
N GLU A 91 41.48 14.93 -22.98
CA GLU A 91 42.64 14.18 -22.48
C GLU A 91 43.11 13.16 -23.54
N ARG A 92 42.19 12.41 -24.17
CA ARG A 92 42.50 11.49 -25.27
C ARG A 92 43.11 12.21 -26.48
N ASN A 93 42.57 13.36 -26.86
CA ASN A 93 43.11 14.15 -27.96
C ASN A 93 44.52 14.67 -27.63
N GLY A 94 44.74 15.18 -26.41
CA GLY A 94 46.07 15.61 -25.95
C GLY A 94 47.10 14.48 -25.97
N GLU A 95 46.73 13.27 -25.55
CA GLU A 95 47.62 12.10 -25.66
C GLU A 95 47.96 11.74 -27.10
N MET A 96 46.99 11.87 -28.01
CA MET A 96 47.19 11.61 -29.44
C MET A 96 48.12 12.66 -30.06
N GLU A 97 47.92 13.94 -29.77
CA GLU A 97 48.81 15.02 -30.20
C GLU A 97 50.24 14.82 -29.66
N ASP A 98 50.39 14.42 -28.39
CA ASP A 98 51.69 14.10 -27.80
C ASP A 98 52.39 12.92 -28.50
N LYS A 99 51.64 11.87 -28.87
CA LYS A 99 52.16 10.74 -29.65
C LYS A 99 52.58 11.20 -31.03
N GLU A 100 51.78 12.02 -31.70
CA GLU A 100 52.11 12.62 -33.00
C GLU A 100 53.38 13.47 -32.94
N ASN A 101 53.52 14.30 -31.90
CA ASN A 101 54.71 15.13 -31.68
C ASN A 101 55.97 14.29 -31.45
N ARG A 102 55.90 13.24 -30.63
CA ARG A 102 57.02 12.30 -30.43
C ARG A 102 57.39 11.58 -31.73
N ASN A 103 56.39 11.17 -32.51
CA ASN A 103 56.60 10.55 -33.81
C ASN A 103 57.27 11.53 -34.79
N ALA A 104 56.81 12.78 -34.85
CA ALA A 104 57.40 13.82 -35.69
C ALA A 104 58.88 14.07 -35.33
N GLN A 105 59.21 14.20 -34.05
CA GLN A 105 60.59 14.35 -33.59
C GLN A 105 61.47 13.15 -33.97
N THR A 106 60.92 11.94 -33.83
CA THR A 106 61.63 10.70 -34.20
C THR A 106 61.89 10.65 -35.71
N ILE A 107 60.91 11.05 -36.53
CA ILE A 107 61.07 11.12 -37.99
C ILE A 107 62.16 12.12 -38.36
N SER A 108 62.14 13.33 -37.78
CA SER A 108 63.19 14.33 -38.06
C SER A 108 64.60 13.84 -37.71
N LEU A 109 64.77 13.15 -36.57
CA LEU A 109 66.05 12.54 -36.20
C LEU A 109 66.48 11.45 -37.19
N LEU A 110 65.54 10.64 -37.67
CA LEU A 110 65.82 9.61 -38.68
C LEU A 110 66.18 10.22 -40.04
N GLU A 111 65.52 11.32 -40.41
CA GLU A 111 65.82 12.10 -41.63
C GLU A 111 67.22 12.72 -41.58
N GLU A 112 67.61 13.33 -40.46
CA GLU A 112 68.97 13.88 -40.27
C GLU A 112 70.05 12.81 -40.41
N ARG A 113 69.85 11.66 -39.75
CA ARG A 113 70.79 10.53 -39.83
C ARG A 113 70.85 9.92 -41.23
N LEU A 114 69.73 9.86 -41.95
CA LEU A 114 69.73 9.47 -43.36
C LEU A 114 70.57 10.43 -44.20
N GLN A 115 70.41 11.75 -44.01
CA GLN A 115 71.24 12.74 -44.72
C GLN A 115 72.72 12.62 -44.38
N GLU A 116 73.09 12.35 -43.13
CA GLU A 116 74.49 12.09 -42.75
C GLU A 116 75.05 10.86 -43.48
N MET A 117 74.32 9.74 -43.46
CA MET A 117 74.70 8.53 -44.19
C MET A 117 74.83 8.77 -45.71
N GLU A 118 73.97 9.63 -46.29
CA GLU A 118 74.10 10.03 -47.69
C GLU A 118 75.35 10.88 -47.96
N ARG A 119 75.67 11.85 -47.09
CA ARG A 119 76.91 12.64 -47.19
C ARG A 119 78.14 11.75 -47.06
N GLU A 120 78.14 10.79 -46.13
CA GLU A 120 79.21 9.81 -45.97
C GLU A 120 79.35 8.92 -47.22
N ARG A 121 78.24 8.40 -47.75
CA ARG A 121 78.21 7.61 -48.98
C ARG A 121 78.79 8.39 -50.15
N ASP A 122 78.42 9.65 -50.32
CA ASP A 122 78.89 10.49 -51.42
C ASP A 122 80.37 10.84 -51.26
N GLY A 123 80.83 11.13 -50.03
CA GLY A 123 82.25 11.32 -49.72
C GLY A 123 83.10 10.06 -49.96
N LEU A 124 82.60 8.88 -49.61
CA LEU A 124 83.25 7.60 -49.93
C LEU A 124 83.27 7.35 -51.45
N ARG A 125 82.22 7.76 -52.16
CA ARG A 125 82.13 7.65 -53.63
C ARG A 125 83.14 8.56 -54.32
N GLU A 126 83.39 9.76 -53.81
CA GLU A 126 84.47 10.63 -54.29
C GLU A 126 85.85 10.04 -54.00
N ARG A 127 86.13 9.59 -52.77
CA ARG A 127 87.41 8.94 -52.43
C ARG A 127 87.68 7.72 -53.32
N LEU A 128 86.66 6.94 -53.64
CA LEU A 128 86.78 5.82 -54.58
C LEU A 128 87.14 6.31 -55.98
N LYS A 129 86.56 7.41 -56.46
CA LYS A 129 86.94 8.02 -57.75
C LYS A 129 88.38 8.53 -57.72
N ASP A 130 88.80 9.22 -56.66
CA ASP A 130 90.16 9.73 -56.51
C ASP A 130 91.20 8.61 -56.49
N MET A 131 90.95 7.53 -55.75
CA MET A 131 91.80 6.34 -55.78
C MET A 131 91.81 5.69 -57.16
N GLN A 132 90.69 5.70 -57.88
CA GLN A 132 90.59 5.11 -59.21
C GLN A 132 91.30 5.97 -60.27
N THR A 133 91.35 7.30 -60.10
CA THR A 133 92.19 8.20 -60.91
C THR A 133 93.66 8.05 -60.54
N GLU A 134 94.03 7.96 -59.27
CA GLU A 134 95.41 7.69 -58.85
C GLU A 134 95.93 6.35 -59.34
N LEU A 135 95.10 5.30 -59.35
CA LEU A 135 95.42 3.99 -59.92
C LEU A 135 95.56 4.04 -61.45
N LYS A 136 94.80 4.92 -62.11
CA LYS A 136 94.96 5.19 -63.55
C LYS A 136 96.25 5.97 -63.85
N ASP A 137 96.61 6.93 -62.99
CA ASP A 137 97.81 7.76 -63.12
C ASP A 137 99.09 7.00 -62.72
N LYS A 138 98.98 5.97 -61.86
CA LYS A 138 100.07 5.07 -61.46
C LYS A 138 100.29 3.88 -62.40
N ALA A 139 99.60 3.82 -63.54
CA ALA A 139 99.85 2.85 -64.60
C ALA A 139 100.98 3.31 -65.56
N SER A 140 102.18 3.58 -65.03
CA SER A 140 103.44 3.46 -65.76
C SER A 140 104.57 3.14 -64.77
N PRO A 141 105.57 2.31 -65.15
CA PRO A 141 106.44 1.68 -64.17
C PRO A 141 107.62 2.58 -63.83
N THR A 142 108.00 2.63 -62.55
CA THR A 142 109.38 2.43 -62.05
C THR A 142 109.54 2.96 -60.62
N SER A 143 110.25 2.16 -59.82
CA SER A 143 111.02 2.42 -58.60
C SER A 143 110.95 3.81 -57.96
N GLN A 144 110.83 3.82 -56.62
CA GLN A 144 111.96 4.11 -55.71
C GLN A 144 111.48 4.10 -54.24
N SER A 145 112.21 3.38 -53.37
CA SER A 145 112.43 3.76 -51.96
C SER A 145 113.15 5.11 -51.89
N PRO A 146 113.28 5.86 -50.77
CA PRO A 146 113.17 5.46 -49.35
C PRO A 146 112.36 6.51 -48.52
N THR A 147 112.08 6.32 -47.23
CA THR A 147 112.88 6.96 -46.16
C THR A 147 112.25 6.67 -44.79
N HIS A 148 113.13 6.52 -43.81
CA HIS A 148 112.82 6.47 -42.39
C HIS A 148 112.06 7.71 -41.90
N SER A 149 111.02 7.51 -41.09
CA SER A 149 110.74 8.40 -39.96
C SER A 149 110.29 7.56 -38.76
N LYS A 150 111.23 7.32 -37.85
CA LYS A 150 110.93 6.95 -36.47
C LYS A 150 110.23 8.14 -35.84
N GLN A 151 108.90 8.13 -35.78
CA GLN A 151 108.17 8.99 -34.87
C GLN A 151 107.99 8.21 -33.58
N GLY A 152 108.96 8.39 -32.68
CA GLY A 152 108.78 7.99 -31.29
C GLY A 152 107.62 8.79 -30.73
N SER A 153 106.46 8.16 -30.62
CA SER A 153 105.42 8.65 -29.72
C SER A 153 106.07 8.78 -28.34
N SER A 154 106.05 9.99 -27.77
CA SER A 154 106.48 10.20 -26.39
C SER A 154 105.92 9.07 -25.50
N PRO A 155 106.72 8.44 -24.63
CA PRO A 155 106.24 7.40 -23.72
C PRO A 155 105.04 7.88 -22.87
N GLU A 156 104.92 9.20 -22.68
CA GLU A 156 103.81 9.86 -22.00
C GLU A 156 102.49 9.83 -22.80
N ALA A 157 102.54 9.92 -24.14
CA ALA A 157 101.35 9.82 -25.00
C ALA A 157 100.79 8.39 -25.04
N VAL A 158 101.69 7.39 -25.06
CA VAL A 158 101.31 5.97 -24.98
C VAL A 158 100.73 5.63 -23.60
N ALA A 159 101.28 6.21 -22.53
CA ALA A 159 100.74 6.06 -21.17
C ALA A 159 99.35 6.70 -21.04
N SER A 160 99.13 7.89 -21.60
CA SER A 160 97.83 8.58 -21.60
C SER A 160 96.75 7.78 -22.36
N LEU A 161 97.08 7.23 -23.54
CA LEU A 161 96.15 6.38 -24.30
C LEU A 161 95.79 5.10 -23.54
N ARG A 162 96.76 4.44 -22.90
CA ARG A 162 96.48 3.27 -22.04
C ARG A 162 95.59 3.62 -20.85
N ALA A 163 95.84 4.76 -20.20
CA ALA A 163 95.00 5.25 -19.10
C ALA A 163 93.58 5.61 -19.54
N SER A 164 93.41 6.12 -20.77
CA SER A 164 92.10 6.40 -21.36
C SER A 164 91.36 5.11 -21.73
N LEU A 165 92.07 4.09 -22.24
CA LEU A 165 91.50 2.77 -22.54
C LEU A 165 91.02 2.08 -21.26
N THR A 166 91.80 2.13 -20.18
CA THR A 166 91.38 1.56 -18.90
C THR A 166 90.18 2.29 -18.30
N ARG A 167 90.08 3.62 -18.48
CA ARG A 167 88.90 4.39 -18.09
C ARG A 167 87.66 4.01 -18.90
N ALA A 168 87.79 3.92 -20.22
CA ALA A 168 86.68 3.50 -21.09
C ALA A 168 86.22 2.07 -20.77
N GLN A 169 87.15 1.15 -20.46
CA GLN A 169 86.83 -0.20 -20.01
C GLN A 169 86.08 -0.21 -18.67
N GLN A 170 86.49 0.62 -17.70
CA GLN A 170 85.78 0.78 -16.43
C GLN A 170 84.38 1.38 -16.62
N GLU A 171 84.24 2.38 -17.50
CA GLU A 171 82.93 2.97 -17.83
C GLU A 171 81.99 1.94 -18.48
N VAL A 172 82.48 1.10 -19.40
CA VAL A 172 81.68 0.02 -20.00
C VAL A 172 81.21 -0.96 -18.93
N VAL A 173 82.10 -1.43 -18.04
CA VAL A 173 81.71 -2.32 -16.94
C VAL A 173 80.66 -1.67 -16.03
N SER A 174 80.83 -0.39 -15.69
CA SER A 174 79.86 0.34 -14.86
C SER A 174 78.48 0.48 -15.54
N ARG A 175 78.46 0.64 -16.88
CA ARG A 175 77.22 0.68 -17.65
C ARG A 175 76.56 -0.69 -17.73
N ASP A 176 77.34 -1.76 -17.88
CA ASP A 176 76.85 -3.13 -17.87
C ASP A 176 76.24 -3.49 -16.49
N ASP A 177 76.84 -3.03 -15.40
CA ASP A 177 76.29 -3.20 -14.04
C ASP A 177 74.93 -2.49 -13.89
N ILE A 178 74.80 -1.27 -14.44
CA ILE A 178 73.53 -0.52 -14.45
C ILE A 178 72.49 -1.25 -15.32
N ILE A 179 72.86 -1.71 -16.51
CA ILE A 179 71.97 -2.46 -17.40
C ILE A 179 71.50 -3.76 -16.71
N ALA A 180 72.39 -4.47 -16.03
CA ALA A 180 72.05 -5.66 -15.26
C ALA A 180 71.13 -5.35 -14.07
N ALA A 181 71.32 -4.21 -13.41
CA ALA A 181 70.43 -3.75 -12.34
C ALA A 181 69.03 -3.44 -12.87
N LEU A 182 68.93 -2.62 -13.93
CA LEU A 182 67.66 -2.27 -14.56
C LEU A 182 66.94 -3.49 -15.13
N SER A 183 67.68 -4.46 -15.69
CA SER A 183 67.10 -5.71 -16.20
C SER A 183 66.50 -6.55 -15.07
N ARG A 184 67.16 -6.60 -13.91
CA ARG A 184 66.61 -7.24 -12.71
C ARG A 184 65.36 -6.52 -12.22
N ASP A 185 65.39 -5.19 -12.15
CA ASP A 185 64.24 -4.40 -11.69
C ASP A 185 63.02 -4.57 -12.62
N LEU A 186 63.24 -4.59 -13.95
CA LEU A 186 62.20 -4.89 -14.94
C LEU A 186 61.64 -6.30 -14.78
N SER A 187 62.50 -7.30 -14.58
CA SER A 187 62.05 -8.67 -14.36
C SER A 187 61.22 -8.81 -13.08
N GLN A 188 61.60 -8.07 -12.03
CA GLN A 188 60.86 -8.04 -10.76
C GLN A 188 59.52 -7.31 -10.92
N ALA A 189 59.48 -6.19 -11.66
CA ALA A 189 58.26 -5.48 -11.97
C ALA A 189 57.30 -6.36 -12.79
N HIS A 190 57.80 -7.08 -13.80
CA HIS A 190 57.01 -8.04 -14.57
C HIS A 190 56.44 -9.18 -13.72
N ALA A 191 57.23 -9.75 -12.81
CA ALA A 191 56.75 -10.77 -11.88
C ALA A 191 55.61 -10.23 -11.01
N ARG A 192 55.78 -9.05 -10.40
CA ARG A 192 54.74 -8.42 -9.58
C ARG A 192 53.46 -8.12 -10.36
N MET A 193 53.59 -7.61 -11.60
CA MET A 193 52.41 -7.38 -12.45
C MET A 193 51.72 -8.69 -12.83
N SER A 194 52.47 -9.76 -13.08
CA SER A 194 51.90 -11.08 -13.35
C SER A 194 51.14 -11.64 -12.14
N ASP A 195 51.70 -11.46 -10.93
CA ASP A 195 51.06 -11.89 -9.69
C ASP A 195 49.76 -11.10 -9.46
N MET A 196 49.80 -9.76 -9.55
CA MET A 196 48.59 -8.92 -9.44
C MET A 196 47.53 -9.25 -10.50
N THR A 197 47.95 -9.58 -11.73
CA THR A 197 47.02 -10.00 -12.79
C THR A 197 46.36 -11.34 -12.46
N GLY A 198 47.12 -12.26 -11.86
CA GLY A 198 46.60 -13.53 -11.34
C GLY A 198 45.61 -13.33 -10.21
N GLU A 199 45.96 -12.51 -9.21
CA GLU A 199 45.12 -12.18 -8.06
C GLU A 199 43.80 -11.52 -8.48
N LEU A 200 43.84 -10.53 -9.37
CA LEU A 200 42.63 -9.88 -9.91
C LEU A 200 41.73 -10.90 -10.64
N SER A 201 42.30 -11.85 -11.36
CA SER A 201 41.53 -12.92 -12.01
C SER A 201 40.93 -13.90 -10.99
N GLU A 202 41.61 -14.20 -9.90
CA GLU A 202 41.11 -15.06 -8.83
C GLU A 202 39.99 -14.39 -8.03
N GLU A 203 40.11 -13.09 -7.75
CA GLU A 203 39.05 -12.29 -7.11
C GLU A 203 37.79 -12.26 -7.96
N GLN A 204 37.91 -12.00 -9.27
CA GLN A 204 36.77 -12.05 -10.20
C GLN A 204 36.12 -13.44 -10.23
N LYS A 205 36.92 -14.50 -10.21
CA LYS A 205 36.42 -15.88 -10.16
C LYS A 205 35.68 -16.16 -8.85
N ALA A 206 36.24 -15.73 -7.71
CA ALA A 206 35.62 -15.92 -6.40
C ALA A 206 34.29 -15.16 -6.28
N GLU A 207 34.21 -13.92 -6.81
CA GLU A 207 32.98 -13.13 -6.81
C GLU A 207 31.89 -13.78 -7.68
N LEU A 208 32.26 -14.28 -8.87
CA LEU A 208 31.34 -15.06 -9.70
C LEU A 208 30.84 -16.34 -9.00
N GLU A 209 31.68 -16.99 -8.21
CA GLU A 209 31.32 -18.18 -7.46
C GLU A 209 30.35 -17.85 -6.30
N ARG A 210 30.54 -16.71 -5.61
CA ARG A 210 29.59 -16.18 -4.63
C ARG A 210 28.23 -15.87 -5.25
N HIS A 211 28.21 -15.16 -6.38
CA HIS A 211 26.97 -14.86 -7.09
C HIS A 211 26.26 -16.12 -7.59
N ARG A 212 27.00 -17.14 -8.05
CA ARG A 212 26.42 -18.43 -8.43
C ARG A 212 25.70 -19.11 -7.27
N VAL A 213 26.34 -19.15 -6.09
CA VAL A 213 25.72 -19.73 -4.89
C VAL A 213 24.45 -18.97 -4.52
N LEU A 214 24.50 -17.63 -4.49
CA LEU A 214 23.34 -16.80 -4.18
C LEU A 214 22.17 -17.04 -5.15
N VAL A 215 22.44 -17.13 -6.45
CA VAL A 215 21.40 -17.39 -7.46
C VAL A 215 20.79 -18.79 -7.26
N VAL A 216 21.58 -19.78 -6.88
CA VAL A 216 21.07 -21.13 -6.56
C VAL A 216 20.18 -21.08 -5.32
N GLU A 217 20.58 -20.39 -4.26
CA GLU A 217 19.78 -20.22 -3.04
C GLU A 217 18.44 -19.52 -3.35
N GLN A 218 18.47 -18.40 -4.07
CA GLN A 218 17.26 -17.68 -4.49
C GLN A 218 16.32 -18.56 -5.33
N ARG A 219 16.86 -19.40 -6.22
CA ARG A 219 16.05 -20.35 -7.01
C ARG A 219 15.37 -21.39 -6.11
N VAL A 220 16.08 -21.90 -5.10
CA VAL A 220 15.51 -22.84 -4.13
C VAL A 220 14.40 -22.16 -3.33
N GLU A 221 14.61 -20.93 -2.87
CA GLU A 221 13.59 -20.16 -2.15
C GLU A 221 12.34 -19.89 -2.99
N LEU A 222 12.52 -19.43 -4.23
CA LEU A 222 11.41 -19.22 -5.17
C LEU A 222 10.64 -20.51 -5.44
N SER A 223 11.33 -21.66 -5.56
CA SER A 223 10.68 -22.95 -5.73
C SER A 223 9.85 -23.34 -4.50
N ALA A 224 10.37 -23.11 -3.29
CA ALA A 224 9.67 -23.40 -2.04
C ALA A 224 8.45 -22.50 -1.85
N LEU A 225 8.57 -21.20 -2.17
CA LEU A 225 7.45 -20.26 -2.15
C LEU A 225 6.37 -20.63 -3.17
N THR A 226 6.78 -21.02 -4.39
CA THR A 226 5.86 -21.49 -5.43
C THR A 226 5.10 -22.75 -4.97
N GLN A 227 5.79 -23.69 -4.31
CA GLN A 227 5.17 -24.88 -3.74
C GLN A 227 4.18 -24.54 -2.62
N ARG A 228 4.51 -23.58 -1.74
CA ARG A 228 3.58 -23.10 -0.69
C ARG A 228 2.34 -22.45 -1.29
N LEU A 229 2.50 -21.62 -2.33
CA LEU A 229 1.38 -21.01 -3.04
C LEU A 229 0.49 -22.06 -3.70
N ALA A 230 1.06 -23.09 -4.31
CA ALA A 230 0.29 -24.20 -4.87
C ALA A 230 -0.50 -24.95 -3.79
N MET A 231 0.11 -25.22 -2.63
CA MET A 231 -0.58 -25.85 -1.49
C MET A 231 -1.71 -24.97 -0.94
N MET A 232 -1.48 -23.66 -0.82
CA MET A 232 -2.53 -22.71 -0.42
C MET A 232 -3.66 -22.63 -1.43
N SER A 233 -3.35 -22.63 -2.73
CA SER A 233 -4.35 -22.65 -3.80
C SER A 233 -5.23 -23.90 -3.72
N GLN A 234 -4.63 -25.07 -3.52
CA GLN A 234 -5.38 -26.32 -3.33
C GLN A 234 -6.28 -26.26 -2.08
N LEU A 235 -5.80 -25.68 -0.97
CA LEU A 235 -6.59 -25.53 0.23
C LEU A 235 -7.79 -24.59 0.02
N VAL A 236 -7.61 -23.48 -0.70
CA VAL A 236 -8.70 -22.56 -1.05
C VAL A 236 -9.73 -23.27 -1.92
N GLU A 237 -9.30 -24.01 -2.94
CA GLU A 237 -10.21 -24.80 -3.78
C GLU A 237 -10.99 -25.85 -2.97
N GLN A 238 -10.35 -26.50 -2.00
CA GLN A 238 -11.03 -27.43 -1.08
C GLN A 238 -12.07 -26.71 -0.22
N LYS A 239 -11.72 -25.56 0.36
CA LYS A 239 -12.64 -24.76 1.17
C LYS A 239 -13.81 -24.23 0.36
N ASP A 240 -13.60 -23.84 -0.89
CA ASP A 240 -14.66 -23.43 -1.80
C ASP A 240 -15.63 -24.56 -2.13
N LYS A 241 -15.13 -25.80 -2.28
CA LYS A 241 -15.98 -26.98 -2.45
C LYS A 241 -16.81 -27.25 -1.20
N GLU A 242 -16.18 -27.29 -0.03
CA GLU A 242 -16.87 -27.45 1.26
C GLU A 242 -17.94 -26.35 1.49
N LEU A 243 -17.63 -25.10 1.14
CA LEU A 243 -18.58 -23.98 1.22
C LEU A 243 -19.76 -24.14 0.26
N LYS A 244 -19.54 -24.70 -0.94
CA LYS A 244 -20.64 -25.00 -1.88
C LYS A 244 -21.51 -26.13 -1.35
N ASP A 245 -20.91 -27.20 -0.83
CA ASP A 245 -21.63 -28.35 -0.28
C ASP A 245 -22.45 -27.97 0.96
N THR A 246 -21.87 -27.20 1.87
CA THR A 246 -22.59 -26.66 3.04
C THR A 246 -23.74 -25.73 2.64
N LYS A 247 -23.56 -24.88 1.61
CA LYS A 247 -24.67 -24.06 1.08
C LYS A 247 -25.79 -24.92 0.48
N LEU A 248 -25.47 -26.01 -0.22
CA LEU A 248 -26.48 -26.91 -0.79
C LEU A 248 -27.24 -27.68 0.30
N THR A 249 -26.55 -28.23 1.29
CA THR A 249 -27.18 -28.91 2.44
C THR A 249 -28.07 -27.97 3.25
N LEU A 250 -27.65 -26.70 3.46
CA LEU A 250 -28.50 -25.69 4.09
C LEU A 250 -29.76 -25.39 3.28
N ARG A 251 -29.65 -25.26 1.95
CA ARG A 251 -30.84 -25.07 1.09
C ARG A 251 -31.81 -26.24 1.18
N GLN A 252 -31.30 -27.48 1.14
CA GLN A 252 -32.11 -28.69 1.31
C GLN A 252 -32.81 -28.72 2.67
N SER A 253 -32.07 -28.42 3.76
CA SER A 253 -32.64 -28.36 5.11
C SER A 253 -33.73 -27.29 5.25
N ILE A 254 -33.57 -26.12 4.63
CA ILE A 254 -34.59 -25.06 4.59
C ILE A 254 -35.83 -25.52 3.81
N GLU A 255 -35.66 -26.14 2.65
CA GLU A 255 -36.77 -26.67 1.85
C GLU A 255 -37.53 -27.77 2.60
N ASP A 256 -36.82 -28.66 3.30
CA ASP A 256 -37.44 -29.73 4.06
C ASP A 256 -38.18 -29.19 5.30
N ASN A 257 -37.61 -28.20 6.01
CA ASN A 257 -38.33 -27.47 7.06
C ASN A 257 -39.59 -26.77 6.53
N GLN A 258 -39.54 -26.18 5.34
CA GLN A 258 -40.71 -25.58 4.73
C GLN A 258 -41.78 -26.62 4.39
N LYS A 259 -41.39 -27.79 3.85
CA LYS A 259 -42.31 -28.91 3.58
C LYS A 259 -42.92 -29.46 4.87
N GLU A 260 -42.16 -29.57 5.95
CA GLU A 260 -42.67 -29.99 7.26
C GLU A 260 -43.66 -28.98 7.84
N ARG A 261 -43.35 -27.68 7.78
CA ARG A 261 -44.28 -26.62 8.22
C ARG A 261 -45.57 -26.58 7.38
N VAL A 262 -45.50 -26.88 6.10
CA VAL A 262 -46.69 -27.00 5.23
C VAL A 262 -47.52 -28.21 5.61
N LYS A 263 -46.90 -29.36 5.92
CA LYS A 263 -47.60 -30.57 6.41
C LYS A 263 -48.23 -30.36 7.79
N GLU A 264 -47.61 -29.58 8.67
CA GLU A 264 -48.17 -29.23 9.99
C GLU A 264 -49.38 -28.28 9.88
N LEU A 265 -49.48 -27.47 8.83
CA LEU A 265 -50.62 -26.59 8.57
C LEU A 265 -51.78 -27.29 7.83
N GLU A 266 -51.57 -28.48 7.27
CA GLU A 266 -52.57 -29.24 6.50
C GLU A 266 -53.40 -30.22 7.35
N TYR A 267 -53.12 -30.35 8.66
CA TYR A 267 -53.93 -31.15 9.60
C TYR A 267 -54.33 -30.37 10.86
N PRO A 268 -55.53 -29.77 10.87
CA PRO A 268 -56.21 -29.42 12.11
C PRO A 268 -57.56 -30.15 12.22
N SER A 269 -57.62 -31.30 12.94
CA SER A 269 -58.80 -31.74 13.71
C SER A 269 -58.67 -33.14 14.35
N LEU A 270 -59.19 -33.24 15.59
CA LEU A 270 -59.53 -34.43 16.41
C LEU A 270 -58.34 -35.07 17.15
N GLU A 271 -58.31 -35.32 18.46
CA GLU A 271 -59.38 -35.66 19.41
C GLU A 271 -58.93 -35.43 20.87
N LEU A 272 -59.89 -35.15 21.76
CA LEU A 272 -59.75 -35.20 23.23
C LEU A 272 -59.60 -36.66 23.69
N SER A 273 -58.72 -36.96 24.65
CA SER A 273 -59.07 -37.83 25.79
C SER A 273 -58.03 -37.85 26.91
N SER A 274 -58.50 -37.41 28.08
CA SER A 274 -58.19 -37.85 29.46
C SER A 274 -57.32 -39.11 29.65
N HIS A 275 -56.19 -38.99 30.35
CA HIS A 275 -55.89 -39.72 31.60
C HIS A 275 -54.54 -39.25 32.23
N ASN A 276 -54.54 -39.14 33.55
CA ASN A 276 -53.37 -39.06 34.44
C ASN A 276 -53.64 -40.05 35.60
N PRO A 277 -52.69 -40.50 36.46
CA PRO A 277 -51.23 -40.31 36.47
C PRO A 277 -50.40 -41.56 36.92
N LYS A 278 -49.06 -41.39 36.94
CA LYS A 278 -48.02 -42.04 37.81
C LYS A 278 -47.11 -43.14 37.23
N HIS A 279 -45.81 -42.78 37.27
CA HIS A 279 -44.63 -43.58 37.62
C HIS A 279 -43.79 -44.19 36.48
N THR A 280 -42.96 -43.36 35.84
CA THR A 280 -41.55 -43.67 35.52
C THR A 280 -40.87 -42.41 34.95
N GLN A 281 -40.43 -41.53 35.84
CA GLN A 281 -39.56 -40.40 35.49
C GLN A 281 -38.45 -40.39 36.53
N GLU A 282 -37.26 -40.86 36.16
CA GLU A 282 -35.99 -40.38 36.75
C GLU A 282 -34.72 -40.92 36.07
N VAL A 283 -34.76 -41.93 35.19
CA VAL A 283 -33.50 -42.51 34.67
C VAL A 283 -32.98 -41.86 33.37
N ALA A 284 -33.81 -41.17 32.57
CA ALA A 284 -33.37 -40.70 31.24
C ALA A 284 -32.88 -39.24 31.17
N VAL A 285 -33.04 -38.43 32.22
CA VAL A 285 -32.66 -37.00 32.21
C VAL A 285 -31.32 -36.75 32.92
N SER A 286 -30.88 -37.65 33.81
CA SER A 286 -29.55 -37.54 34.45
C SER A 286 -28.41 -37.84 33.48
N ASP A 287 -28.54 -38.85 32.62
CA ASP A 287 -27.43 -39.27 31.74
C ASP A 287 -27.10 -38.22 30.66
N LEU A 288 -28.09 -37.49 30.15
CA LEU A 288 -27.84 -36.40 29.19
C LEU A 288 -27.26 -35.14 29.85
N SER A 289 -27.57 -34.91 31.13
CA SER A 289 -26.99 -33.80 31.91
C SER A 289 -25.54 -34.10 32.31
N GLU A 290 -25.24 -35.33 32.74
CA GLU A 290 -23.86 -35.75 33.04
C GLU A 290 -22.96 -35.82 31.80
N GLN A 291 -23.50 -36.22 30.65
CA GLN A 291 -22.74 -36.26 29.40
C GLN A 291 -22.51 -34.84 28.83
N GLY A 292 -23.46 -33.92 29.02
CA GLY A 292 -23.30 -32.50 28.73
C GLY A 292 -22.23 -31.81 29.60
N LEU A 293 -22.07 -32.23 30.86
CA LEU A 293 -21.03 -31.73 31.77
C LEU A 293 -19.64 -32.31 31.44
N LYS A 294 -19.54 -33.58 31.01
CA LYS A 294 -18.28 -34.21 30.54
C LYS A 294 -17.76 -33.58 29.23
N CYS A 295 -18.65 -33.18 28.32
CA CYS A 295 -18.26 -32.59 27.04
C CYS A 295 -17.73 -31.13 27.15
N ARG A 296 -18.02 -30.39 28.23
CA ARG A 296 -17.40 -29.08 28.49
C ARG A 296 -16.04 -29.18 29.17
N GLY A 297 -15.78 -30.24 29.95
CA GLY A 297 -14.49 -30.49 30.62
C GLY A 297 -13.40 -31.02 29.67
N HIS A 298 -13.74 -32.01 28.84
CA HIS A 298 -12.72 -32.70 28.02
C HIS A 298 -12.03 -31.81 26.98
N ARG A 299 -12.71 -30.83 26.39
CA ARG A 299 -12.04 -29.86 25.50
C ARG A 299 -11.07 -28.96 26.25
N HIS A 300 -11.40 -28.58 27.49
CA HIS A 300 -10.52 -27.76 28.31
C HIS A 300 -9.33 -28.55 28.85
N GLU A 301 -9.55 -29.80 29.27
CA GLU A 301 -8.50 -30.75 29.66
C GLU A 301 -7.58 -31.09 28.48
N GLU A 302 -8.10 -31.28 27.28
CA GLU A 302 -7.31 -31.47 26.06
C GLU A 302 -6.48 -30.24 25.74
N VAL A 303 -7.05 -29.03 25.85
CA VAL A 303 -6.29 -27.78 25.66
C VAL A 303 -5.21 -27.63 26.73
N MET A 304 -5.50 -27.90 28.00
CA MET A 304 -4.50 -27.87 29.07
C MET A 304 -3.39 -28.89 28.85
N ARG A 305 -3.73 -30.12 28.42
CA ARG A 305 -2.76 -31.16 28.11
C ARG A 305 -1.88 -30.76 26.93
N LEU A 306 -2.46 -30.24 25.85
CA LEU A 306 -1.71 -29.74 24.69
C LEU A 306 -0.80 -28.56 25.05
N GLN A 307 -1.29 -27.63 25.87
CA GLN A 307 -0.48 -26.51 26.38
C GLN A 307 0.68 -27.00 27.26
N GLN A 308 0.44 -28.00 28.11
CA GLN A 308 1.46 -28.55 29.00
C GLN A 308 2.50 -29.38 28.25
N GLU A 309 2.08 -30.14 27.23
CA GLU A 309 2.97 -30.85 26.30
C GLU A 309 3.83 -29.84 25.52
N ALA A 310 3.23 -28.79 24.94
CA ALA A 310 3.95 -27.74 24.22
C ALA A 310 4.98 -27.02 25.11
N LEU A 311 4.62 -26.69 26.35
CA LEU A 311 5.57 -26.08 27.31
C LEU A 311 6.70 -27.04 27.70
N SER A 312 6.43 -28.34 27.83
CA SER A 312 7.45 -29.35 28.12
C SER A 312 8.43 -29.55 26.97
N GLU A 313 7.93 -29.48 25.73
CA GLU A 313 8.74 -29.52 24.51
C GLU A 313 9.63 -28.28 24.40
N LEU A 314 9.07 -27.09 24.65
CA LEU A 314 9.79 -25.82 24.59
C LEU A 314 10.90 -25.76 25.66
N ARG A 315 10.62 -26.23 26.88
CA ARG A 315 11.64 -26.40 27.94
C ARG A 315 12.73 -27.41 27.56
N SER A 316 12.38 -28.47 26.84
CA SER A 316 13.35 -29.49 26.41
C SER A 316 14.22 -28.99 25.26
N ARG A 317 13.65 -28.22 24.31
CA ARG A 317 14.40 -27.48 23.30
C ARG A 317 15.32 -26.44 23.91
N MET A 318 14.86 -25.69 24.90
CA MET A 318 15.69 -24.72 25.63
C MET A 318 16.87 -25.40 26.32
N ARG A 319 16.64 -26.53 27.01
CA ARG A 319 17.73 -27.34 27.58
C ARG A 319 18.69 -27.91 26.53
N ALA A 320 18.19 -28.36 25.39
CA ALA A 320 19.04 -28.85 24.31
C ALA A 320 19.89 -27.71 23.70
N LEU A 321 19.32 -26.50 23.59
CA LEU A 321 20.04 -25.30 23.18
C LEU A 321 21.06 -24.88 24.24
N GLU A 322 20.73 -24.95 25.53
CA GLU A 322 21.66 -24.68 26.64
C GLU A 322 22.81 -25.69 26.67
N LEU A 323 22.56 -26.98 26.40
CA LEU A 323 23.61 -28.01 26.33
C LEU A 323 24.54 -27.83 25.13
N ASN A 324 24.01 -27.29 24.04
CA ASN A 324 24.73 -27.06 22.78
C ASN A 324 25.29 -25.63 22.67
N TRP A 325 25.09 -24.78 23.69
CA TRP A 325 25.64 -23.43 23.75
C TRP A 325 27.06 -23.47 24.32
N PRO A 326 28.08 -22.91 23.64
CA PRO A 326 29.46 -22.92 24.13
C PRO A 326 29.68 -21.92 25.29
N ILE A 327 29.15 -22.22 26.48
CA ILE A 327 29.50 -21.52 27.73
C ILE A 327 30.85 -22.06 28.24
N LYS A 328 31.95 -21.67 27.58
CA LYS A 328 33.28 -21.66 28.21
C LYS A 328 34.09 -20.39 27.96
N LEU A 329 33.57 -19.43 27.18
CA LEU A 329 34.34 -18.22 26.86
C LEU A 329 34.16 -17.04 27.83
N LEU A 330 33.28 -17.12 28.83
CA LEU A 330 32.98 -15.97 29.70
C LEU A 330 33.28 -16.16 31.21
N SER A 331 33.90 -17.27 31.62
CA SER A 331 34.28 -17.48 33.03
C SER A 331 35.73 -17.12 33.34
N GLN A 332 36.50 -16.62 32.38
CA GLN A 332 37.93 -16.37 32.52
C GLN A 332 38.25 -14.87 32.36
N HIS A 333 37.61 -14.00 33.15
CA HIS A 333 38.04 -12.59 33.25
C HIS A 333 37.68 -11.91 34.57
N GLN A 334 37.80 -12.63 35.69
CA GLN A 334 37.99 -12.01 37.02
C GLN A 334 39.06 -12.78 37.80
N ASP A 335 40.24 -12.18 37.92
CA ASP A 335 41.32 -12.52 38.85
C ASP A 335 41.17 -11.67 40.15
N PRO A 336 41.84 -11.92 41.31
CA PRO A 336 43.18 -12.52 41.42
C PRO A 336 43.36 -13.42 42.70
N PRO A 337 44.58 -13.75 43.21
CA PRO A 337 45.01 -15.14 43.39
C PRO A 337 45.18 -15.55 44.88
N GLN A 338 44.95 -16.82 45.22
CA GLN A 338 45.43 -17.39 46.48
C GLN A 338 46.19 -18.71 46.32
N LYS A 339 47.18 -18.85 47.19
CA LYS A 339 48.37 -19.69 47.12
C LYS A 339 48.16 -21.11 47.67
N LYS A 340 48.83 -22.08 47.02
CA LYS A 340 49.35 -23.40 47.48
C LYS A 340 48.37 -24.59 47.61
N PRO A 341 48.88 -25.85 47.63
CA PRO A 341 49.88 -26.47 46.76
C PRO A 341 49.45 -27.85 46.22
N MET A 342 50.30 -28.41 45.35
CA MET A 342 50.30 -29.76 44.74
C MET A 342 49.46 -30.88 45.40
N GLN A 343 48.73 -31.63 44.56
CA GLN A 343 48.76 -33.10 44.66
C GLN A 343 48.50 -33.78 43.30
N ASN A 344 49.30 -34.82 43.07
CA ASN A 344 49.42 -35.62 41.86
C ASN A 344 48.12 -36.35 41.46
N SER A 345 47.89 -36.45 40.14
CA SER A 345 47.54 -37.75 39.55
C SER A 345 47.98 -37.81 38.09
N GLN A 346 48.99 -38.64 37.87
CA GLN A 346 49.31 -39.25 36.60
C GLN A 346 48.11 -40.08 36.14
N ARG A 347 47.67 -39.90 34.88
CA ARG A 347 47.31 -40.93 33.90
C ARG A 347 46.46 -40.32 32.78
N ALA A 348 47.09 -40.10 31.64
CA ALA A 348 46.52 -40.29 30.31
C ALA A 348 47.60 -39.96 29.26
N VAL A 349 48.65 -40.78 29.25
CA VAL A 349 49.45 -40.96 28.03
C VAL A 349 48.59 -41.81 27.10
N GLY A 350 48.15 -41.24 25.98
CA GLY A 350 47.47 -41.98 24.94
C GLY A 350 46.25 -41.29 24.38
N GLN A 351 46.46 -40.22 23.59
CA GLN A 351 45.62 -39.79 22.44
C GLN A 351 46.05 -38.39 21.97
N LYS A 352 47.31 -38.23 21.60
CA LYS A 352 47.76 -37.10 20.76
C LYS A 352 48.72 -37.62 19.69
N ARG A 353 48.23 -38.57 18.91
CA ARG A 353 48.87 -39.02 17.66
C ARG A 353 47.78 -39.61 16.75
N MET A 354 46.84 -38.77 16.35
CA MET A 354 45.86 -39.16 15.32
C MET A 354 45.28 -37.95 14.59
N ILE A 355 46.10 -36.96 14.23
CA ILE A 355 45.74 -35.93 13.22
C ILE A 355 46.96 -35.59 12.34
N ALA A 356 47.87 -36.54 12.12
CA ALA A 356 49.01 -36.37 11.22
C ALA A 356 49.10 -37.54 10.22
N SER A 357 47.94 -38.07 9.80
CA SER A 357 47.84 -39.21 8.90
C SER A 357 46.86 -38.96 7.75
N MET A 358 46.78 -37.72 7.25
CA MET A 358 46.02 -37.38 6.03
C MET A 358 46.78 -36.50 5.02
N CYS A 359 48.02 -36.07 5.30
CA CYS A 359 48.85 -35.38 4.30
C CYS A 359 50.22 -36.06 4.19
N GLY A 360 50.52 -36.62 3.02
CA GLY A 360 51.72 -37.40 2.73
C GLY A 360 53.01 -36.59 2.57
N PHE A 361 53.29 -35.63 3.46
CA PHE A 361 54.58 -34.90 3.47
C PHE A 361 55.18 -34.85 4.88
N PRO A 362 56.47 -35.20 5.05
CA PRO A 362 57.17 -35.04 6.32
C PRO A 362 57.52 -33.56 6.49
N LEU A 363 56.67 -32.80 7.19
CA LEU A 363 57.00 -31.43 7.57
C LEU A 363 58.10 -31.46 8.65
N SER A 364 59.27 -30.90 8.30
CA SER A 364 60.41 -30.75 9.18
C SER A 364 60.02 -29.97 10.45
N SER A 365 60.54 -30.40 11.61
CA SER A 365 60.35 -29.80 12.94
C SER A 365 60.68 -28.31 13.02
N ALA A 366 61.32 -27.73 12.01
CA ALA A 366 61.61 -26.30 11.90
C ALA A 366 60.36 -25.44 11.55
N VAL A 367 59.33 -26.03 10.93
CA VAL A 367 58.07 -25.34 10.57
C VAL A 367 57.11 -25.24 11.78
N LEU A 368 57.31 -26.09 12.80
CA LEU A 368 56.55 -26.13 14.05
C LEU A 368 57.34 -25.52 15.23
N SER A 369 58.14 -24.49 14.98
CA SER A 369 58.71 -23.69 16.07
C SER A 369 57.59 -22.91 16.77
N GLU A 370 57.62 -22.85 18.10
CA GLU A 370 56.65 -22.06 18.89
C GLU A 370 56.60 -20.60 18.39
N ALA A 371 57.74 -20.05 17.95
CA ALA A 371 57.83 -18.71 17.37
C ALA A 371 57.22 -18.58 15.97
N SER A 372 57.20 -19.64 15.14
CA SER A 372 56.47 -19.61 13.86
C SER A 372 54.98 -19.74 14.09
N LEU A 373 54.57 -20.59 15.04
CA LEU A 373 53.17 -20.75 15.41
C LEU A 373 52.59 -19.46 16.02
N GLU A 374 53.36 -18.79 16.89
CA GLU A 374 52.97 -17.49 17.47
C GLU A 374 52.93 -16.37 16.42
N ARG A 375 53.85 -16.35 15.45
CA ARG A 375 53.78 -15.40 14.33
C ARG A 375 52.55 -15.62 13.46
N THR A 376 52.20 -16.88 13.18
CA THR A 376 51.00 -17.22 12.41
C THR A 376 49.74 -16.83 13.19
N ALA A 377 49.68 -17.15 14.49
CA ALA A 377 48.56 -16.75 15.34
C ALA A 377 48.41 -15.21 15.45
N ARG A 378 49.51 -14.45 15.47
CA ARG A 378 49.47 -12.98 15.46
C ARG A 378 48.95 -12.44 14.13
N LEU A 379 49.33 -13.04 13.00
CA LEU A 379 48.79 -12.69 11.68
C LEU A 379 47.31 -13.02 11.58
N ASP A 380 46.90 -14.23 11.99
CA ASP A 380 45.49 -14.64 12.01
C ASP A 380 44.65 -13.70 12.89
N MET A 381 45.20 -13.24 14.03
CA MET A 381 44.53 -12.27 14.90
C MET A 381 44.42 -10.88 14.25
N THR A 382 45.46 -10.41 13.55
CA THR A 382 45.37 -9.13 12.83
C THR A 382 44.34 -9.21 11.71
N ASP A 383 44.34 -10.29 10.94
CA ASP A 383 43.39 -10.49 9.84
C ASP A 383 41.95 -10.58 10.36
N ALA A 384 41.73 -11.30 11.47
CA ALA A 384 40.42 -11.37 12.11
C ALA A 384 39.91 -10.00 12.59
N LEU A 385 40.80 -9.17 13.17
CA LEU A 385 40.46 -7.82 13.59
C LEU A 385 40.16 -6.91 12.39
N GLU A 386 40.93 -7.01 11.31
CA GLU A 386 40.70 -6.26 10.08
C GLU A 386 39.36 -6.62 9.43
N LEU A 387 39.03 -7.92 9.35
CA LEU A 387 37.73 -8.38 8.86
C LEU A 387 36.58 -7.90 9.77
N SER A 388 36.77 -7.92 11.09
CA SER A 388 35.75 -7.41 12.02
C SER A 388 35.52 -5.90 11.88
N GLU A 389 36.56 -5.14 11.58
CA GLU A 389 36.45 -3.71 11.33
C GLU A 389 35.77 -3.44 9.98
N GLN A 390 36.17 -4.16 8.93
CA GLN A 390 35.57 -4.02 7.61
C GLN A 390 34.07 -4.30 7.65
N THR A 391 33.66 -5.40 8.29
CA THR A 391 32.24 -5.76 8.45
C THR A 391 31.45 -4.74 9.27
N TYR A 392 32.06 -4.12 10.29
CA TYR A 392 31.44 -3.01 11.02
C TYR A 392 31.21 -1.79 10.12
N LEU A 393 32.20 -1.40 9.31
CA LEU A 393 32.09 -0.26 8.41
C LEU A 393 31.10 -0.51 7.27
N ASP A 394 31.03 -1.74 6.76
CA ASP A 394 30.04 -2.15 5.77
C ASP A 394 28.62 -2.09 6.35
N LEU A 395 28.43 -2.57 7.57
CA LEU A 395 27.15 -2.44 8.28
C LEU A 395 26.78 -0.98 8.52
N ALA A 396 27.73 -0.15 8.94
CA ALA A 396 27.49 1.28 9.18
C ALA A 396 27.08 2.00 7.89
N ARG A 397 27.73 1.69 6.76
CA ARG A 397 27.34 2.21 5.43
C ARG A 397 25.95 1.75 5.01
N ALA A 398 25.64 0.46 5.13
CA ALA A 398 24.31 -0.07 4.82
C ALA A 398 23.21 0.59 5.69
N LEU A 399 23.50 0.87 6.96
CA LEU A 399 22.58 1.59 7.84
C LEU A 399 22.44 3.08 7.47
N CYS A 400 23.51 3.74 7.04
CA CYS A 400 23.44 5.09 6.49
C CYS A 400 22.54 5.16 5.25
N GLU A 401 22.74 4.24 4.31
CA GLU A 401 21.92 4.14 3.10
C GLU A 401 20.45 3.86 3.43
N ALA A 402 20.18 2.90 4.31
CA ALA A 402 18.82 2.53 4.71
C ALA A 402 18.08 3.63 5.49
N LEU A 403 18.82 4.51 6.19
CA LEU A 403 18.28 5.64 6.94
C LEU A 403 18.41 6.98 6.19
N GLU A 404 18.84 6.93 4.93
CA GLU A 404 19.05 8.10 4.06
C GLU A 404 19.92 9.19 4.72
N LEU A 405 20.95 8.78 5.49
CA LEU A 405 21.89 9.69 6.12
C LEU A 405 22.94 10.13 5.09
N SER A 406 23.25 11.43 5.06
CA SER A 406 24.28 11.95 4.16
C SER A 406 25.68 11.47 4.58
N GLU A 407 26.56 11.33 3.59
CA GLU A 407 27.97 11.02 3.82
C GLU A 407 28.58 12.00 4.84
N GLY A 408 29.30 11.47 5.83
CA GLY A 408 29.94 12.25 6.90
C GLY A 408 29.11 12.51 8.15
N GLN A 409 27.83 12.09 8.22
CA GLN A 409 27.06 12.17 9.47
C GLN A 409 27.51 11.18 10.55
N LEU A 410 28.26 10.14 10.18
CA LEU A 410 28.88 9.18 11.10
C LEU A 410 30.41 9.36 11.13
N PRO A 411 30.93 10.34 11.89
CA PRO A 411 32.37 10.60 12.01
C PRO A 411 33.19 9.43 12.59
N GLY A 412 32.55 8.44 13.22
CA GLY A 412 33.16 7.23 13.76
C GLY A 412 33.48 6.15 12.72
N CYS A 413 33.13 6.36 11.45
CA CYS A 413 33.39 5.41 10.35
C CYS A 413 34.84 5.42 9.83
N ALA A 414 35.80 5.97 10.58
CA ALA A 414 37.21 5.89 10.22
C ALA A 414 37.84 4.55 10.69
N PRO A 415 38.87 4.05 9.97
CA PRO A 415 39.57 2.82 10.34
C PRO A 415 40.42 3.01 11.61
N LEU A 416 40.53 1.95 12.42
CA LEU A 416 41.31 1.88 13.65
C LEU A 416 42.80 1.59 13.39
N ARG A 417 43.16 1.28 12.14
CA ARG A 417 44.53 0.92 11.73
C ARG A 417 45.52 2.03 12.13
N HIS A 418 46.62 1.62 12.77
CA HIS A 418 47.75 2.47 13.14
C HIS A 418 47.43 3.66 14.08
N LEU A 419 46.25 3.71 14.70
CA LEU A 419 45.90 4.74 15.68
C LEU A 419 46.57 4.49 17.04
N SER A 420 46.96 5.58 17.71
CA SER A 420 47.41 5.53 19.11
C SER A 420 46.27 5.17 20.07
N PRO A 421 46.55 4.65 21.28
CA PRO A 421 45.50 4.26 22.23
C PRO A 421 44.50 5.40 22.54
N GLY A 422 44.99 6.63 22.68
CA GLY A 422 44.12 7.79 22.94
C GLY A 422 43.25 8.18 21.74
N GLU A 423 43.72 7.98 20.51
CA GLU A 423 42.90 8.18 19.30
C GLU A 423 41.84 7.08 19.14
N ARG A 424 42.17 5.84 19.53
CA ARG A 424 41.21 4.73 19.54
C ARG A 424 40.07 4.97 20.52
N GLU A 425 40.36 5.46 21.72
CA GLU A 425 39.33 5.83 22.70
C GLU A 425 38.44 6.98 22.21
N ARG A 426 39.03 7.99 21.55
CA ARG A 426 38.26 9.06 20.90
C ARG A 426 37.36 8.53 19.80
N LEU A 427 37.87 7.65 18.94
CA LEU A 427 37.09 7.01 17.88
C LEU A 427 35.98 6.12 18.47
N ALA A 428 36.26 5.36 19.54
CA ALA A 428 35.24 4.57 20.24
C ALA A 428 34.10 5.45 20.76
N SER A 429 34.44 6.61 21.35
CA SER A 429 33.44 7.59 21.80
C SER A 429 32.63 8.18 20.64
N LEU A 430 33.24 8.38 19.45
CA LEU A 430 32.52 8.81 18.25
C LEU A 430 31.57 7.72 17.75
N ARG A 431 32.05 6.47 17.66
CA ARG A 431 31.22 5.30 17.28
C ARG A 431 30.03 5.10 18.22
N GLU A 432 30.18 5.35 19.53
CA GLU A 432 29.07 5.32 20.47
C GLU A 432 28.01 6.40 20.19
N ARG A 433 28.43 7.64 19.90
CA ARG A 433 27.50 8.72 19.53
C ARG A 433 26.79 8.43 18.22
N ASP A 434 27.52 7.90 17.25
CA ASP A 434 27.01 7.47 15.95
C ASP A 434 25.96 6.38 16.09
N LEU A 435 26.22 5.38 16.94
CA LEU A 435 25.25 4.33 17.26
C LEU A 435 23.98 4.91 17.93
N GLU A 436 24.13 5.89 18.82
CA GLU A 436 22.99 6.55 19.46
C GLU A 436 22.16 7.37 18.45
N LEU A 437 22.83 8.06 17.52
CA LEU A 437 22.17 8.74 16.40
C LEU A 437 21.40 7.74 15.53
N LEU A 438 22.03 6.64 15.12
CA LEU A 438 21.39 5.58 14.34
C LEU A 438 20.17 4.99 15.06
N ARG A 439 20.29 4.72 16.37
CA ARG A 439 19.15 4.25 17.20
C ARG A 439 18.00 5.25 17.23
N SER A 440 18.29 6.54 17.41
CA SER A 440 17.25 7.58 17.43
C SER A 440 16.54 7.71 16.08
N ARG A 441 17.28 7.60 14.97
CA ARG A 441 16.73 7.62 13.60
C ARG A 441 15.89 6.38 13.32
N LEU A 442 16.35 5.20 13.73
CA LEU A 442 15.57 3.95 13.64
C LEU A 442 14.29 4.01 14.48
N ALA A 443 14.35 4.58 15.69
CA ALA A 443 13.17 4.74 16.53
C ALA A 443 12.16 5.71 15.89
N LEU A 444 12.64 6.82 15.34
CA LEU A 444 11.79 7.80 14.66
C LEU A 444 11.11 7.19 13.43
N THR A 445 11.86 6.57 12.53
CA THR A 445 11.32 5.90 11.33
C THR A 445 10.33 4.80 11.67
N ASN A 446 10.63 3.96 12.67
CA ASN A 446 9.69 2.96 13.18
C ASN A 446 8.41 3.59 13.73
N SER A 447 8.51 4.67 14.52
CA SER A 447 7.33 5.34 15.08
C SER A 447 6.47 6.01 14.00
N GLN A 448 7.08 6.59 12.97
CA GLN A 448 6.39 7.13 11.80
C GLN A 448 5.71 6.01 11.03
N GLY A 449 6.41 4.92 10.76
CA GLY A 449 5.85 3.72 10.13
C GLY A 449 4.63 3.19 10.89
N GLN A 450 4.70 3.04 12.20
CA GLN A 450 3.56 2.61 13.02
C GLN A 450 2.37 3.57 12.93
N ARG A 451 2.59 4.89 12.96
CA ARG A 451 1.52 5.88 12.79
C ARG A 451 0.87 5.79 11.42
N THR A 452 1.67 5.65 10.35
CA THR A 452 1.13 5.50 8.99
C THR A 452 0.33 4.21 8.85
N LEU A 453 0.77 3.11 9.46
CA LEU A 453 0.01 1.86 9.46
C LEU A 453 -1.34 1.99 10.20
N LEU A 454 -1.36 2.68 11.34
CA LEU A 454 -2.61 2.94 12.07
C LEU A 454 -3.58 3.81 11.25
N GLN A 455 -3.08 4.89 10.62
CA GLN A 455 -3.88 5.72 9.72
C GLN A 455 -4.44 4.93 8.54
N LEU A 456 -3.63 4.04 7.94
CA LEU A 456 -4.09 3.17 6.86
C LEU A 456 -5.17 2.20 7.35
N GLN A 457 -5.03 1.62 8.54
CA GLN A 457 -6.07 0.77 9.13
C GLN A 457 -7.37 1.53 9.40
N GLU A 458 -7.29 2.77 9.89
CA GLU A 458 -8.45 3.65 10.09
C GLU A 458 -9.13 3.96 8.75
N SER A 459 -8.36 4.38 7.73
CA SER A 459 -8.90 4.62 6.38
C SER A 459 -9.56 3.37 5.79
N GLN A 460 -9.00 2.18 6.04
CA GLN A 460 -9.58 0.92 5.59
C GLN A 460 -10.92 0.65 6.26
N ARG A 461 -11.05 0.93 7.57
CA ARG A 461 -12.31 0.82 8.31
C ARG A 461 -13.36 1.80 7.78
N GLU A 462 -12.98 3.04 7.50
CA GLU A 462 -13.87 4.05 6.90
C GLU A 462 -14.36 3.62 5.51
N LEU A 463 -13.51 3.01 4.69
CA LEU A 463 -13.93 2.44 3.41
C LEU A 463 -14.92 1.29 3.58
N TYR A 464 -14.74 0.44 4.59
CA TYR A 464 -15.71 -0.63 4.89
C TYR A 464 -17.06 -0.07 5.36
N THR A 465 -17.07 0.92 6.24
CA THR A 465 -18.32 1.55 6.70
C THR A 465 -19.02 2.29 5.57
N LEU A 466 -18.29 2.97 4.69
CA LEU A 466 -18.84 3.62 3.51
C LEU A 466 -19.51 2.60 2.57
N ARG A 467 -18.83 1.47 2.29
CA ARG A 467 -19.40 0.40 1.45
C ARG A 467 -20.64 -0.24 2.08
N ALA A 468 -20.64 -0.45 3.39
CA ALA A 468 -21.80 -0.95 4.11
C ALA A 468 -22.98 0.03 4.01
N GLY A 469 -22.75 1.32 4.28
CA GLY A 469 -23.76 2.37 4.13
C GLY A 469 -24.28 2.50 2.69
N GLN A 470 -23.43 2.31 1.69
CA GLN A 470 -23.84 2.29 0.28
C GLN A 470 -24.76 1.09 -0.02
N ALA A 471 -24.47 -0.09 0.54
CA ALA A 471 -25.33 -1.26 0.38
C ALA A 471 -26.69 -1.07 1.07
N GLU A 472 -26.72 -0.48 2.27
CA GLU A 472 -27.96 -0.13 2.96
C GLU A 472 -28.79 0.89 2.16
N MET A 473 -28.13 1.91 1.59
CA MET A 473 -28.78 2.89 0.73
C MET A 473 -29.39 2.23 -0.52
N GLN A 474 -28.69 1.28 -1.15
CA GLN A 474 -29.21 0.53 -2.29
C GLN A 474 -30.44 -0.31 -1.89
N GLN A 475 -30.42 -0.93 -0.72
CA GLN A 475 -31.59 -1.65 -0.20
C GLN A 475 -32.78 -0.72 0.02
N LEU A 476 -32.56 0.45 0.65
CA LEU A 476 -33.62 1.45 0.84
C LEU A 476 -34.17 1.96 -0.49
N ARG A 477 -33.31 2.20 -1.49
CA ARG A 477 -33.73 2.57 -2.85
C ARG A 477 -34.62 1.50 -3.48
N SER A 478 -34.22 0.22 -3.41
CA SER A 478 -35.04 -0.88 -3.93
C SER A 478 -36.40 -1.00 -3.24
N ARG A 479 -36.47 -0.75 -1.93
CA ARG A 479 -37.74 -0.71 -1.19
C ARG A 479 -38.62 0.46 -1.61
N LEU A 480 -38.04 1.65 -1.79
CA LEU A 480 -38.76 2.81 -2.29
C LEU A 480 -39.30 2.57 -3.71
N GLU A 481 -38.51 1.97 -4.59
CA GLU A 481 -38.95 1.57 -5.93
C GLU A 481 -40.12 0.58 -5.87
N SER A 482 -40.07 -0.43 -4.99
CA SER A 482 -41.18 -1.37 -4.78
C SER A 482 -42.45 -0.66 -4.34
N VAL A 483 -42.36 0.24 -3.36
CA VAL A 483 -43.51 1.01 -2.85
C VAL A 483 -44.06 1.94 -3.95
N CYS A 484 -43.21 2.56 -4.76
CA CYS A 484 -43.64 3.37 -5.90
C CYS A 484 -44.44 2.55 -6.91
N VAL A 485 -43.99 1.33 -7.21
CA VAL A 485 -44.70 0.40 -8.10
C VAL A 485 -46.03 -0.04 -7.50
N GLU A 486 -46.08 -0.37 -6.22
CA GLU A 486 -47.34 -0.70 -5.52
C GLU A 486 -48.32 0.47 -5.56
N LEU A 487 -47.85 1.68 -5.28
CA LEU A 487 -48.68 2.88 -5.32
C LEU A 487 -49.19 3.19 -6.74
N GLN A 488 -48.42 2.89 -7.78
CA GLN A 488 -48.89 2.96 -9.17
C GLN A 488 -49.99 1.93 -9.44
N LYS A 489 -49.84 0.68 -8.98
CA LYS A 489 -50.88 -0.36 -9.10
C LYS A 489 -52.16 0.06 -8.40
N GLU A 490 -52.08 0.54 -7.16
CA GLU A 490 -53.24 1.05 -6.41
C GLU A 490 -53.90 2.23 -7.14
N ARG A 491 -53.13 3.10 -7.81
CA ARG A 491 -53.68 4.17 -8.66
C ARG A 491 -54.42 3.62 -9.88
N GLU A 492 -53.88 2.59 -10.53
CA GLU A 492 -54.52 1.91 -11.66
C GLU A 492 -55.80 1.19 -11.22
N GLU A 493 -55.76 0.47 -10.09
CA GLU A 493 -56.92 -0.21 -9.50
C GLU A 493 -58.01 0.78 -9.11
N THR A 494 -57.65 1.88 -8.44
CA THR A 494 -58.63 2.93 -8.12
C THR A 494 -59.21 3.61 -9.36
N ALA A 495 -58.44 3.75 -10.45
CA ALA A 495 -58.96 4.23 -11.73
C ALA A 495 -59.96 3.24 -12.35
N LEU A 496 -59.61 1.95 -12.41
CA LEU A 496 -60.50 0.89 -12.90
C LEU A 496 -61.79 0.78 -12.08
N LEU A 497 -61.71 0.91 -10.75
CA LEU A 497 -62.88 0.93 -9.87
C LEU A 497 -63.77 2.16 -10.13
N ARG A 498 -63.17 3.33 -10.37
CA ARG A 498 -63.93 4.54 -10.76
C ARG A 498 -64.62 4.35 -12.10
N GLU A 499 -63.93 3.82 -13.11
CA GLU A 499 -64.51 3.52 -14.41
C GLU A 499 -65.67 2.53 -14.31
N ALA A 500 -65.50 1.45 -13.53
CA ALA A 500 -66.55 0.47 -13.28
C ALA A 500 -67.77 1.10 -12.57
N LEU A 501 -67.54 1.97 -11.58
CA LEU A 501 -68.61 2.73 -10.92
C LEU A 501 -69.34 3.63 -11.91
N GLU A 502 -68.64 4.38 -12.76
CA GLU A 502 -69.24 5.20 -13.80
C GLU A 502 -70.06 4.36 -14.80
N HIS A 503 -69.58 3.17 -15.17
CA HIS A 503 -70.31 2.23 -16.03
C HIS A 503 -71.60 1.75 -15.36
N THR A 504 -71.58 1.44 -14.05
CA THR A 504 -72.81 1.06 -13.32
C THR A 504 -73.78 2.24 -13.17
N HIS A 505 -73.28 3.46 -12.95
CA HIS A 505 -74.11 4.67 -12.90
C HIS A 505 -74.78 4.96 -14.25
N THR A 506 -74.03 4.91 -15.34
CA THR A 506 -74.59 5.11 -16.69
C THR A 506 -75.57 4.00 -17.08
N HIS A 507 -75.28 2.73 -16.74
CA HIS A 507 -76.20 1.61 -16.96
C HIS A 507 -77.51 1.76 -16.17
N THR A 508 -77.43 2.11 -14.88
CA THR A 508 -78.63 2.32 -14.06
C THR A 508 -79.43 3.54 -14.51
N HIS A 509 -78.76 4.63 -14.88
CA HIS A 509 -79.39 5.83 -15.41
C HIS A 509 -80.13 5.56 -16.73
N THR A 510 -79.47 4.94 -17.71
CA THR A 510 -80.10 4.57 -18.99
C THR A 510 -81.27 3.60 -18.78
N ARG A 511 -81.15 2.62 -17.87
CA ARG A 511 -82.26 1.73 -17.52
C ARG A 511 -83.44 2.50 -16.93
N LEU A 512 -83.20 3.46 -16.04
CA LEU A 512 -84.25 4.33 -15.50
C LEU A 512 -84.92 5.15 -16.60
N GLU A 513 -84.15 5.78 -17.49
CA GLU A 513 -84.69 6.51 -18.64
C GLU A 513 -85.55 5.62 -19.54
N HIS A 514 -85.10 4.39 -19.82
CA HIS A 514 -85.87 3.41 -20.59
C HIS A 514 -87.17 3.04 -19.87
N THR A 515 -87.15 2.79 -18.56
CA THR A 515 -88.37 2.50 -17.79
C THR A 515 -89.34 3.70 -17.77
N HIS A 516 -88.83 4.92 -17.63
CA HIS A 516 -89.62 6.15 -17.72
C HIS A 516 -90.22 6.35 -19.11
N ALA A 517 -89.46 6.12 -20.17
CA ALA A 517 -89.93 6.19 -21.55
C ALA A 517 -91.03 5.15 -21.84
N GLN A 518 -90.84 3.90 -21.40
CA GLN A 518 -91.85 2.85 -21.51
C GLN A 518 -93.13 3.18 -20.71
N SER A 519 -93.00 3.74 -19.51
CA SER A 519 -94.14 4.19 -18.70
C SER A 519 -94.90 5.33 -19.40
N ARG A 520 -94.18 6.32 -19.94
CA ARG A 520 -94.78 7.40 -20.76
C ARG A 520 -95.51 6.85 -21.99
N GLN A 521 -94.93 5.88 -22.69
CA GLN A 521 -95.57 5.26 -23.86
C GLN A 521 -96.81 4.43 -23.47
N ARG A 522 -96.76 3.69 -22.35
CA ARG A 522 -97.94 2.99 -21.79
C ARG A 522 -99.05 3.97 -21.43
N ASN A 523 -98.72 5.07 -20.76
CA ASN A 523 -99.68 6.11 -20.40
C ASN A 523 -100.27 6.81 -21.64
N ALA A 524 -99.47 7.04 -22.69
CA ALA A 524 -99.94 7.61 -23.96
C ALA A 524 -100.85 6.64 -24.76
N LYS A 525 -100.55 5.33 -24.72
CA LYS A 525 -101.44 4.31 -25.30
C LYS A 525 -102.76 4.18 -24.52
N GLN A 526 -102.72 4.33 -23.20
CA GLN A 526 -103.93 4.35 -22.35
C GLN A 526 -104.77 5.62 -22.57
N SER A 527 -104.17 6.79 -22.75
CA SER A 527 -104.91 8.02 -23.08
C SER A 527 -105.49 8.00 -24.50
N SER A 528 -104.80 7.39 -25.46
CA SER A 528 -105.32 7.15 -26.82
C SER A 528 -106.48 6.14 -26.87
N ALA A 529 -106.41 5.07 -26.05
CA ALA A 529 -107.51 4.10 -25.92
C ALA A 529 -108.75 4.70 -25.23
N GLN A 530 -108.57 5.67 -24.32
CA GLN A 530 -109.67 6.42 -23.71
C GLN A 530 -110.29 7.47 -24.63
N GLN A 531 -109.60 7.90 -25.71
CA GLN A 531 -110.13 8.88 -26.66
C GLN A 531 -110.94 8.26 -27.83
N LYS A 532 -110.97 6.92 -27.96
CA LYS A 532 -111.73 6.19 -29.00
C LYS A 532 -113.01 5.49 -28.51
N VAL A 533 -113.39 5.67 -27.25
CA VAL A 533 -114.69 5.17 -26.73
C VAL A 533 -115.54 6.38 -26.32
N VAL A 534 -116.05 7.08 -27.32
CA VAL A 534 -117.15 8.04 -27.18
C VAL A 534 -118.30 7.48 -28.00
N PHE A 535 -119.19 6.69 -27.39
CA PHE A 535 -120.64 6.85 -27.51
C PHE A 535 -121.41 5.83 -26.63
N VAL A 536 -122.46 6.35 -26.00
CA VAL A 536 -123.59 5.71 -25.29
C VAL A 536 -123.37 5.27 -23.83
N GLY A 537 -124.02 6.00 -22.91
CA GLY A 537 -124.37 5.53 -21.56
C GLY A 537 -124.06 6.50 -20.41
N ARG A 538 -124.82 7.60 -20.29
CA ARG A 538 -124.84 8.55 -19.16
C ARG A 538 -125.89 8.08 -18.11
N PRO A 539 -126.01 8.68 -16.91
CA PRO A 539 -125.05 8.88 -15.81
C PRO A 539 -125.59 8.36 -14.46
N GLU A 540 -124.73 8.03 -13.50
CA GLU A 540 -125.05 8.30 -12.10
C GLU A 540 -123.80 8.72 -11.31
N ARG A 541 -123.99 9.70 -10.43
CA ARG A 541 -122.97 10.62 -9.95
C ARG A 541 -122.20 10.07 -8.74
N ARG A 542 -120.88 10.29 -8.78
CA ARG A 542 -119.98 10.80 -7.72
C ARG A 542 -119.99 10.02 -6.39
N ARG A 543 -118.86 9.46 -5.95
CA ARG A 543 -117.58 10.15 -5.70
C ARG A 543 -116.39 9.29 -6.12
N VAL A 544 -115.58 9.82 -7.03
CA VAL A 544 -114.20 9.38 -7.24
C VAL A 544 -113.35 10.28 -6.34
N PRO A 545 -112.43 9.73 -5.51
CA PRO A 545 -111.45 10.56 -4.82
C PRO A 545 -110.60 11.25 -5.88
N HIS A 546 -110.77 12.56 -6.00
CA HIS A 546 -109.89 13.41 -6.78
C HIS A 546 -108.52 13.35 -6.10
N ASN A 547 -107.51 12.81 -6.80
CA ASN A 547 -106.13 12.88 -6.36
C ASN A 547 -105.58 14.31 -6.60
N CYS A 548 -106.24 15.28 -5.96
CA CYS A 548 -105.86 16.69 -5.87
C CYS A 548 -105.37 17.04 -4.45
N GLY A 549 -105.04 16.04 -3.62
CA GLY A 549 -104.26 16.23 -2.39
C GLY A 549 -102.75 16.06 -2.61
N GLN A 550 -102.35 15.20 -3.57
CA GLN A 550 -100.94 14.93 -3.82
C GLN A 550 -100.18 16.07 -4.49
N LYS A 551 -100.82 17.02 -5.18
CA LYS A 551 -100.08 18.20 -5.70
C LYS A 551 -99.70 19.17 -4.58
N ALA A 552 -100.60 19.43 -3.62
CA ALA A 552 -100.28 20.25 -2.45
C ALA A 552 -99.26 19.55 -1.54
N GLU A 553 -99.41 18.25 -1.27
CA GLU A 553 -98.46 17.48 -0.45
C GLU A 553 -97.10 17.27 -1.13
N HIS A 554 -97.06 17.13 -2.47
CA HIS A 554 -95.81 17.03 -3.24
C HIS A 554 -95.16 18.39 -3.45
N GLU A 555 -95.91 19.48 -3.61
CA GLU A 555 -95.37 20.85 -3.62
C GLU A 555 -94.88 21.25 -2.23
N GLU A 556 -95.58 20.87 -1.16
CA GLU A 556 -95.16 21.08 0.22
C GLU A 556 -93.92 20.24 0.56
N ARG A 557 -93.86 18.96 0.16
CA ARG A 557 -92.63 18.14 0.27
C ARG A 557 -91.46 18.71 -0.54
N LEU A 558 -91.68 19.13 -1.79
CA LEU A 558 -90.63 19.78 -2.59
C LEU A 558 -90.21 21.13 -1.99
N SER A 559 -91.13 21.87 -1.37
CA SER A 559 -90.85 23.13 -0.69
C SER A 559 -90.05 22.89 0.59
N ILE A 560 -90.36 21.84 1.35
CA ILE A 560 -89.60 21.39 2.53
C ILE A 560 -88.22 20.87 2.12
N GLU A 561 -88.11 20.07 1.06
CA GLU A 561 -86.82 19.59 0.52
C GLU A 561 -85.98 20.74 -0.02
N ARG A 562 -86.59 21.69 -0.74
CA ARG A 562 -85.91 22.90 -1.24
C ARG A 562 -85.48 23.80 -0.09
N SER A 563 -86.30 23.95 0.96
CA SER A 563 -85.95 24.67 2.18
C SER A 563 -84.82 23.97 2.96
N SER A 564 -84.84 22.64 3.06
CA SER A 564 -83.80 21.83 3.69
C SER A 564 -82.47 21.92 2.92
N LEU A 565 -82.51 21.85 1.59
CA LEU A 565 -81.34 22.05 0.74
C LEU A 565 -80.80 23.49 0.87
N GLN A 566 -81.68 24.49 0.91
CA GLN A 566 -81.27 25.88 1.10
C GLN A 566 -80.65 26.11 2.49
N GLU A 567 -81.14 25.43 3.53
CA GLU A 567 -80.54 25.48 4.87
C GLU A 567 -79.19 24.76 4.91
N LYS A 568 -79.05 23.63 4.22
CA LYS A 568 -77.75 22.93 4.06
C LYS A 568 -76.73 23.78 3.30
N LEU A 569 -77.16 24.47 2.25
CA LEU A 569 -76.33 25.43 1.52
C LEU A 569 -75.93 26.59 2.44
N ARG A 570 -76.85 27.18 3.21
CA ARG A 570 -76.50 28.21 4.20
C ARG A 570 -75.51 27.73 5.26
N LYS A 571 -75.62 26.49 5.73
CA LYS A 571 -74.66 25.89 6.67
C LYS A 571 -73.29 25.69 6.03
N ARG A 572 -73.25 25.22 4.77
CA ARG A 572 -72.03 25.10 3.98
C ARG A 572 -71.40 26.47 3.70
N ASP A 573 -72.19 27.47 3.35
CA ASP A 573 -71.72 28.83 3.11
C ASP A 573 -71.14 29.44 4.40
N TYR A 574 -71.80 29.23 5.54
CA TYR A 574 -71.29 29.65 6.85
C TYR A 574 -69.98 28.95 7.21
N GLU A 575 -69.88 27.64 6.97
CA GLU A 575 -68.66 26.86 7.20
C GLU A 575 -67.52 27.28 6.27
N VAL A 576 -67.81 27.53 5.00
CA VAL A 576 -66.83 28.07 4.04
C VAL A 576 -66.38 29.46 4.48
N GLU A 577 -67.28 30.30 4.98
CA GLU A 577 -66.95 31.66 5.43
C GLU A 577 -66.12 31.64 6.72
N THR A 578 -66.40 30.72 7.64
CA THR A 578 -65.56 30.48 8.82
C THR A 578 -64.19 29.91 8.46
N LEU A 579 -64.11 28.94 7.56
CA LEU A 579 -62.83 28.41 7.06
C LEU A 579 -62.01 29.48 6.32
N LYS A 580 -62.66 30.33 5.52
CA LYS A 580 -62.01 31.50 4.88
C LYS A 580 -61.52 32.53 5.89
N LYS A 581 -62.17 32.64 7.05
CA LYS A 581 -61.71 33.52 8.13
C LYS A 581 -60.47 32.94 8.81
N HIS A 582 -60.52 31.66 9.18
CA HIS A 582 -59.36 30.97 9.77
C HIS A 582 -58.15 30.93 8.82
N LEU A 583 -58.37 30.76 7.51
CA LEU A 583 -57.29 30.84 6.52
C LEU A 583 -56.65 32.23 6.46
N ARG A 584 -57.46 33.29 6.48
CA ARG A 584 -56.94 34.67 6.52
C ARG A 584 -56.16 34.95 7.80
N GLU A 585 -56.66 34.50 8.95
CA GLU A 585 -55.96 34.62 10.23
C GLU A 585 -54.61 33.88 10.19
N ARG A 586 -54.57 32.67 9.61
CA ARG A 586 -53.32 31.89 9.48
C ARG A 586 -52.36 32.47 8.46
N GLU A 587 -52.84 33.07 7.38
CA GLU A 587 -52.03 33.84 6.43
C GLU A 587 -51.43 35.08 7.10
N GLU A 588 -52.20 35.82 7.89
CA GLU A 588 -51.72 36.97 8.67
C GLU A 588 -50.63 36.54 9.67
N GLU A 589 -50.82 35.43 10.38
CA GLU A 589 -49.81 34.84 11.28
C GLU A 589 -48.52 34.47 10.52
N LEU A 590 -48.64 33.81 9.37
CA LEU A 590 -47.49 33.45 8.53
C LEU A 590 -46.75 34.69 8.00
N THR A 591 -47.45 35.73 7.57
CA THR A 591 -46.82 36.98 7.13
C THR A 591 -46.13 37.71 8.27
N HIS A 592 -46.67 37.64 9.49
CA HIS A 592 -46.04 38.19 10.69
C HIS A 592 -44.76 37.42 11.07
N VAL A 593 -44.80 36.08 11.07
CA VAL A 593 -43.62 35.23 11.31
C VAL A 593 -42.55 35.45 10.24
N THR A 594 -42.96 35.55 8.97
CA THR A 594 -42.03 35.81 7.86
C THR A 594 -41.38 37.18 8.02
N SER A 595 -42.13 38.20 8.44
CA SER A 595 -41.62 39.55 8.69
C SER A 595 -40.65 39.56 9.88
N GLN A 596 -40.92 38.80 10.94
CA GLN A 596 -40.00 38.63 12.08
C GLN A 596 -38.69 37.95 11.67
N LEU A 597 -38.76 36.86 10.90
CA LEU A 597 -37.58 36.18 10.38
C LEU A 597 -36.76 37.11 9.47
N THR A 598 -37.42 37.90 8.63
CA THR A 598 -36.76 38.88 7.75
C THR A 598 -36.05 39.96 8.57
N CYS A 599 -36.68 40.49 9.62
CA CYS A 599 -36.04 41.46 10.53
C CYS A 599 -34.83 40.86 11.26
N MET A 600 -34.88 39.58 11.67
CA MET A 600 -33.75 38.90 12.30
C MET A 600 -32.59 38.67 11.31
N THR A 601 -32.88 38.34 10.05
CA THR A 601 -31.84 38.20 9.01
C THR A 601 -31.17 39.52 8.61
N SER A 602 -31.82 40.67 8.85
CA SER A 602 -31.24 42.00 8.55
C SER A 602 -30.33 42.55 9.66
N GLN A 603 -30.13 41.83 10.78
CA GLN A 603 -29.28 42.24 11.90
C GLN A 603 -27.93 41.49 11.99
N THR A 604 -27.50 40.81 10.93
CA THR A 604 -26.12 40.28 10.86
C THR A 604 -25.12 41.41 10.57
N PRO A 605 -24.19 41.73 11.50
CA PRO A 605 -23.15 42.74 11.24
C PRO A 605 -22.16 42.24 10.17
N PRO A 606 -21.54 43.14 9.39
CA PRO A 606 -20.53 42.73 8.41
C PRO A 606 -19.31 42.13 9.12
N PRO A 607 -18.65 41.12 8.52
CA PRO A 607 -17.51 40.45 9.15
C PRO A 607 -16.32 41.41 9.27
N GLU A 608 -15.81 41.57 10.49
CA GLU A 608 -14.59 42.28 10.80
C GLU A 608 -13.39 41.56 10.16
N THR A 609 -12.71 42.29 9.27
CA THR A 609 -11.40 41.95 8.72
C THR A 609 -10.34 42.02 9.82
N THR A 610 -9.67 40.90 10.11
CA THR A 610 -8.45 40.89 10.93
C THR A 610 -7.21 41.19 10.06
N PRO A 611 -6.22 41.92 10.59
CA PRO A 611 -5.11 42.45 9.81
C PRO A 611 -3.97 41.43 9.65
N THR A 612 -3.37 41.47 8.47
CA THR A 612 -2.04 40.95 8.14
C THR A 612 -0.96 41.71 8.92
N GLU A 613 -0.18 41.01 9.75
CA GLU A 613 1.12 41.46 10.23
C GLU A 613 2.22 40.96 9.28
N THR A 614 2.90 41.91 8.66
CA THR A 614 4.17 41.77 7.93
C THR A 614 5.29 42.35 8.79
N ASP A 615 6.42 41.63 8.82
CA ASP A 615 7.81 42.08 8.93
C ASP A 615 8.19 43.16 9.97
N HIS A 616 8.97 42.74 10.99
CA HIS A 616 10.34 43.24 11.23
C HIS A 616 11.14 42.37 12.20
#